data_AF-A0A7X8X628-F1
#
_entry.id   AF-A0A7X8X628-F1
#
_cell.length_a   1.000
_cell.length_b   1.000
_cell.length_c   1.000
_cell.angle_alpha   90.00
_cell.angle_beta   90.00
_cell.angle_gamma   90.00
#
_symmetry.space_group_name_H-M   'P 1'
#
loop_
_entity.id
_entity.type
_entity.pdbx_description
1 polymer ?
#
loop_
_entity_poly.entity_id
_entity_poly.type
_entity_poly.pdbx_seq_one_letter_code
_entity_poly.pdbx_strand_id
1 'polypeptide(L)'
;MKQEEAIKPARIVPFKITKEKAVETYEDALRRYIYVPKELKEGKHLDSFRGIYIPYLSYEVDVPENTLKLNATKDYTIGKWDYHEEYDIDAEIGGTVKGISFDASSSFDDSIAREIAPFNAVEAEDFKEAYVAGFYSDKVTTPPETYGDTVEKIAIDMVYNGVGERAGDVKVIAPKDYSEKKRQTGIDGYRHRVDLFPVWFLTWKNKGRVAYSVMNGQTGKLSMDIPVDKKAFFKVSGIATAVLFVILSLIPMFILPKTISWIAAIFLMISSITFSSEISKIYYRENHIYDIGNVNVKKEKQKKEKRKATSPGRKSGILGKLLGFIIFVIVAFFVITRVLDISGNVTIVAVYTITLLIQIILFIKTTSRAAKIEKKTAPIPMLIGLVVLGIGLLIGIKNPVYDYWYYGMAILCLLAMLANMVSMINYLNYLTTRPVPDFFRREGAYHGK
;
A
#
# COMPACT_ATOMS: atom_id res chain seq x y z
N MET A 1 7.29 -16.29 -36.81
CA MET A 1 7.73 -15.68 -35.54
C MET A 1 9.08 -15.03 -35.79
N LYS A 2 9.15 -13.70 -35.85
CA LYS A 2 10.45 -13.02 -35.81
C LYS A 2 11.02 -13.28 -34.41
N GLN A 3 12.24 -13.79 -34.32
CA GLN A 3 13.01 -13.74 -33.06
C GLN A 3 13.08 -12.26 -32.69
N GLU A 4 12.42 -11.85 -31.61
CA GLU A 4 12.66 -10.55 -31.01
C GLU A 4 14.14 -10.47 -30.66
N GLU A 5 14.81 -9.44 -31.18
CA GLU A 5 16.23 -9.22 -31.02
C GLU A 5 16.55 -9.08 -29.52
N ALA A 6 17.36 -9.99 -28.98
CA ALA A 6 17.71 -9.98 -27.57
C ALA A 6 18.61 -8.76 -27.30
N ILE A 7 18.06 -7.74 -26.64
CA ILE A 7 18.81 -6.54 -26.26
C ILE A 7 19.93 -6.94 -25.29
N LYS A 8 21.18 -6.71 -25.69
CA LYS A 8 22.35 -6.96 -24.83
C LYS A 8 22.36 -5.94 -23.67
N PRO A 9 22.39 -6.37 -22.40
CA PRO A 9 22.53 -5.44 -21.28
C PRO A 9 23.87 -4.71 -21.33
N ALA A 10 23.87 -3.44 -20.94
CA ALA A 10 25.06 -2.61 -20.89
C ALA A 10 25.80 -2.79 -19.55
N ARG A 11 25.07 -2.77 -18.43
CA ARG A 11 25.65 -2.91 -17.09
C ARG A 11 24.90 -3.91 -16.23
N ILE A 12 25.55 -4.31 -15.14
CA ILE A 12 25.00 -5.23 -14.15
C ILE A 12 25.36 -4.77 -12.76
N VAL A 13 24.39 -4.82 -11.85
CA VAL A 13 24.63 -4.60 -10.41
C VAL A 13 24.91 -5.98 -9.79
N PRO A 14 26.09 -6.23 -9.18
CA PRO A 14 26.40 -7.55 -8.65
C PRO A 14 25.58 -7.87 -7.39
N PHE A 15 25.29 -9.17 -7.17
CA PHE A 15 24.78 -9.63 -5.88
C PHE A 15 25.80 -9.34 -4.78
N LYS A 16 25.39 -8.66 -3.71
CA LYS A 16 26.20 -8.47 -2.49
C LYS A 16 25.72 -9.35 -1.34
N ILE A 17 24.43 -9.67 -1.34
CA ILE A 17 23.82 -10.51 -0.33
C ILE A 17 23.83 -11.94 -0.82
N THR A 18 24.43 -12.83 -0.03
CA THR A 18 24.42 -14.27 -0.33
C THR A 18 23.03 -14.87 -0.11
N LYS A 19 22.79 -16.05 -0.67
CA LYS A 19 21.51 -16.74 -0.50
C LYS A 19 21.21 -17.02 0.98
N GLU A 20 22.21 -17.40 1.75
CA GLU A 20 22.10 -17.71 3.17
C GLU A 20 21.67 -16.46 3.95
N LYS A 21 22.27 -15.30 3.64
CA LYS A 21 21.89 -14.05 4.27
C LYS A 21 20.50 -13.58 3.87
N ALA A 22 20.08 -13.85 2.64
CA ALA A 22 18.72 -13.57 2.18
C ALA A 22 17.68 -14.43 2.94
N VAL A 23 17.97 -15.72 3.17
CA VAL A 23 17.11 -16.61 3.96
C VAL A 23 17.00 -16.10 5.40
N GLU A 24 18.12 -15.79 6.06
CA GLU A 24 18.13 -15.27 7.44
C GLU A 24 17.31 -13.97 7.55
N THR A 25 17.52 -13.03 6.63
CA THR A 25 16.80 -11.74 6.61
C THR A 25 15.29 -11.95 6.41
N TYR A 26 14.91 -12.92 5.56
CA TYR A 26 13.52 -13.28 5.34
C TYR A 26 12.88 -13.90 6.60
N GLU A 27 13.55 -14.86 7.24
CA GLU A 27 13.08 -15.50 8.46
C GLU A 27 12.89 -14.48 9.58
N ASP A 28 13.87 -13.59 9.80
CA ASP A 28 13.81 -12.54 10.82
C ASP A 28 12.67 -11.55 10.57
N ALA A 29 12.43 -11.19 9.31
CA ALA A 29 11.29 -10.35 8.96
C ALA A 29 9.96 -11.06 9.26
N LEU A 30 9.86 -12.37 8.99
CA LEU A 30 8.65 -13.17 9.25
C LEU A 30 8.34 -13.38 10.74
N ARG A 31 9.34 -13.32 11.64
CA ARG A 31 9.14 -13.49 13.10
C ARG A 31 8.07 -12.55 13.67
N ARG A 32 7.97 -11.33 13.12
CA ARG A 32 7.02 -10.29 13.57
C ARG A 32 5.55 -10.62 13.23
N TYR A 33 5.31 -11.54 12.30
CA TYR A 33 3.98 -11.87 11.83
C TYR A 33 3.46 -13.13 12.56
N ILE A 34 2.56 -12.92 13.51
CA ILE A 34 2.08 -13.98 14.40
C ILE A 34 1.05 -14.89 13.71
N TYR A 35 0.28 -14.35 12.76
CA TYR A 35 -0.80 -15.07 12.07
C TYR A 35 -0.41 -15.64 10.69
N VAL A 36 0.89 -15.70 10.36
CA VAL A 36 1.34 -16.24 9.07
C VAL A 36 1.26 -17.77 9.06
N PRO A 37 0.95 -18.42 7.91
CA PRO A 37 1.06 -19.86 7.77
C PRO A 37 2.45 -20.36 8.18
N LYS A 38 2.49 -21.47 8.92
CA LYS A 38 3.74 -22.05 9.42
C LYS A 38 4.67 -22.44 8.28
N GLU A 39 4.09 -22.86 7.17
CA GLU A 39 4.78 -23.25 5.95
C GLU A 39 5.48 -22.08 5.24
N LEU A 40 5.29 -20.82 5.65
CA LEU A 40 6.16 -19.72 5.18
C LEU A 40 7.39 -19.57 6.07
N LYS A 41 7.25 -19.83 7.38
CA LYS A 41 8.33 -19.70 8.38
C LYS A 41 9.27 -20.89 8.37
N GLU A 42 8.75 -22.06 8.07
CA GLU A 42 9.44 -23.32 8.17
C GLU A 42 9.22 -24.11 6.88
N GLY A 43 10.26 -24.78 6.39
CA GLY A 43 10.11 -25.78 5.34
C GLY A 43 11.13 -25.71 4.22
N LYS A 44 11.01 -26.69 3.31
CA LYS A 44 11.91 -26.88 2.17
C LYS A 44 11.79 -25.78 1.10
N HIS A 45 10.77 -24.93 1.15
CA HIS A 45 10.66 -23.81 0.19
C HIS A 45 11.71 -22.74 0.47
N LEU A 46 12.26 -22.63 1.68
CA LEU A 46 13.35 -21.68 1.97
C LEU A 46 14.60 -21.97 1.11
N ASP A 47 14.84 -23.25 0.79
CA ASP A 47 15.91 -23.65 -0.13
C ASP A 47 15.64 -23.21 -1.59
N SER A 48 14.41 -22.80 -1.90
CA SER A 48 13.99 -22.40 -3.24
C SER A 48 14.18 -20.91 -3.54
N PHE A 49 14.85 -20.14 -2.66
CA PHE A 49 15.32 -18.81 -3.02
C PHE A 49 16.17 -18.87 -4.29
N ARG A 50 15.74 -18.17 -5.34
CA ARG A 50 16.44 -18.06 -6.63
C ARG A 50 16.96 -16.65 -6.79
N GLY A 51 18.22 -16.53 -7.21
CA GLY A 51 18.74 -15.26 -7.68
C GLY A 51 18.30 -15.05 -9.13
N ILE A 52 17.70 -13.90 -9.38
CA ILE A 52 17.19 -13.49 -10.69
C ILE A 52 17.72 -12.09 -10.98
N TYR A 53 18.27 -11.90 -12.18
CA TYR A 53 18.55 -10.59 -12.73
C TYR A 53 17.31 -10.04 -13.44
N ILE A 54 16.81 -8.92 -12.94
CA ILE A 54 15.67 -8.20 -13.52
C ILE A 54 16.21 -7.09 -14.42
N PRO A 55 15.73 -6.96 -15.66
CA PRO A 55 16.13 -5.88 -16.53
C PRO A 55 15.50 -4.56 -16.08
N TYR A 56 16.31 -3.52 -16.05
CA TYR A 56 15.91 -2.15 -15.76
C TYR A 56 16.32 -1.25 -16.93
N LEU A 57 15.42 -0.34 -17.31
CA LEU A 57 15.74 0.77 -18.19
C LEU A 57 16.37 1.86 -17.33
N SER A 58 17.68 2.06 -17.49
CA SER A 58 18.44 3.13 -16.84
C SER A 58 18.54 4.32 -17.78
N TYR A 59 18.13 5.48 -17.29
CA TYR A 59 18.10 6.72 -18.04
C TYR A 59 19.18 7.70 -17.58
N GLU A 60 19.71 8.43 -18.55
CA GLU A 60 20.58 9.58 -18.34
C GLU A 60 19.98 10.77 -19.07
N VAL A 61 19.92 11.91 -18.38
CA VAL A 61 19.39 13.16 -18.94
C VAL A 61 20.50 14.19 -18.90
N ASP A 62 20.92 14.65 -20.07
CA ASP A 62 21.92 15.68 -20.20
C ASP A 62 21.25 17.04 -19.95
N VAL A 63 21.81 17.81 -19.02
CA VAL A 63 21.36 19.14 -18.63
C VAL A 63 22.34 20.14 -19.27
N PRO A 64 21.90 20.93 -20.26
CA PRO A 64 22.75 21.94 -20.87
C PRO A 64 23.26 22.94 -19.83
N GLU A 65 24.41 23.53 -20.10
CA GLU A 65 24.91 24.65 -19.31
C GLU A 65 23.94 25.82 -19.42
N ASN A 66 23.38 26.25 -18.29
CA ASN A 66 22.45 27.37 -18.22
C ASN A 66 22.49 28.04 -16.84
N THR A 67 22.00 29.27 -16.73
CA THR A 67 21.85 29.98 -15.47
C THR A 67 20.36 30.15 -15.16
N LEU A 68 19.89 29.48 -14.11
CA LEU A 68 18.54 29.66 -13.60
C LEU A 68 18.50 30.90 -12.71
N LYS A 69 17.56 31.81 -13.02
CA LYS A 69 17.23 32.95 -12.16
C LYS A 69 16.00 32.64 -11.34
N LEU A 70 16.15 32.52 -10.03
CA LEU A 70 15.09 32.09 -9.11
C LEU A 70 15.02 33.03 -7.91
N ASN A 71 13.85 33.11 -7.29
CA ASN A 71 13.68 33.85 -6.05
C ASN A 71 13.68 32.86 -4.87
N ALA A 72 14.14 33.29 -3.71
CA ALA A 72 14.02 32.54 -2.46
C ALA A 72 13.59 33.44 -1.30
N THR A 73 12.95 32.83 -0.31
CA THR A 73 12.51 33.55 0.89
C THR A 73 13.00 32.89 2.16
N LYS A 74 13.23 33.69 3.20
CA LYS A 74 13.52 33.20 4.55
C LYS A 74 12.65 33.96 5.55
N ASP A 75 11.85 33.19 6.28
CA ASP A 75 10.96 33.71 7.33
C ASP A 75 11.48 33.22 8.70
N TYR A 76 11.69 34.14 9.64
CA TYR A 76 12.10 33.81 11.01
C TYR A 76 11.67 34.88 12.01
N THR A 77 11.57 34.50 13.28
CA THR A 77 11.16 35.39 14.38
C THR A 77 12.33 35.60 15.34
N ILE A 78 12.69 36.86 15.61
CA ILE A 78 13.65 37.22 16.67
C ILE A 78 12.93 38.08 17.71
N GLY A 79 12.74 37.52 18.91
CA GLY A 79 12.06 38.20 20.01
C GLY A 79 10.58 38.43 19.69
N LYS A 80 10.20 39.69 19.45
CA LYS A 80 8.83 40.11 19.08
C LYS A 80 8.69 40.52 17.61
N TRP A 81 9.74 40.36 16.81
CA TRP A 81 9.78 40.81 15.43
C TRP A 81 9.82 39.62 14.49
N ASP A 82 8.96 39.64 13.48
CA ASP A 82 8.96 38.71 12.36
C ASP A 82 9.74 39.35 11.20
N TYR A 83 10.70 38.59 10.65
CA TYR A 83 11.55 39.01 9.55
C TYR A 83 11.20 38.21 8.30
N HIS A 84 11.13 38.91 7.17
CA HIS A 84 10.96 38.34 5.84
C HIS A 84 12.13 38.82 4.96
N GLU A 85 12.96 37.88 4.53
CA GLU A 85 14.08 38.16 3.63
C GLU A 85 13.77 37.58 2.25
N GLU A 86 13.99 38.38 1.20
CA GLU A 86 13.91 37.98 -0.21
C GLU A 86 15.30 37.93 -0.82
N TYR A 87 15.55 36.90 -1.62
CA TYR A 87 16.84 36.65 -2.27
C TYR A 87 16.63 36.38 -3.76
N ASP A 88 17.50 36.96 -4.58
CA ASP A 88 17.69 36.57 -5.97
C ASP A 88 18.81 35.53 -6.05
N ILE A 89 18.52 34.40 -6.68
CA ILE A 89 19.44 33.28 -6.87
C ILE A 89 19.75 33.14 -8.36
N ASP A 90 21.02 33.30 -8.69
CA ASP A 90 21.60 32.88 -9.96
C ASP A 90 22.24 31.50 -9.76
N ALA A 91 21.59 30.45 -10.26
CA ALA A 91 22.07 29.08 -10.15
C ALA A 91 22.60 28.58 -11.50
N GLU A 92 23.91 28.41 -11.60
CA GLU A 92 24.54 27.73 -12.73
C GLU A 92 24.25 26.24 -12.67
N ILE A 93 23.64 25.72 -13.74
CA ILE A 93 23.29 24.32 -13.90
C ILE A 93 24.02 23.75 -15.11
N GLY A 94 24.29 22.45 -15.08
CA GLY A 94 24.91 21.71 -16.17
C GLY A 94 25.31 20.31 -15.75
N GLY A 95 25.55 19.43 -16.72
CA GLY A 95 26.04 18.07 -16.51
C GLY A 95 25.03 17.00 -16.90
N THR A 96 25.04 15.86 -16.21
CA THR A 96 24.16 14.72 -16.53
C THR A 96 23.47 14.21 -15.26
N VAL A 97 22.14 14.17 -15.28
CA VAL A 97 21.34 13.50 -14.26
C VAL A 97 21.37 11.99 -14.53
N LYS A 98 21.81 11.22 -13.53
CA LYS A 98 21.89 9.76 -13.56
C LYS A 98 21.05 9.15 -12.43
N GLY A 99 20.85 7.83 -12.47
CA GLY A 99 20.19 7.09 -11.39
C GLY A 99 18.67 7.03 -11.48
N ILE A 100 18.09 7.45 -12.60
CA ILE A 100 16.67 7.25 -12.91
C ILE A 100 16.54 5.88 -13.59
N SER A 101 15.89 4.92 -12.93
CA SER A 101 15.73 3.57 -13.48
C SER A 101 14.34 3.01 -13.22
N PHE A 102 13.76 2.33 -14.20
CA PHE A 102 12.47 1.64 -14.11
C PHE A 102 12.63 0.18 -14.49
N ASP A 103 11.90 -0.72 -13.84
CA ASP A 103 11.92 -2.12 -14.25
C ASP A 103 11.35 -2.25 -15.67
N ALA A 104 11.95 -3.14 -16.45
CA ALA A 104 11.65 -3.32 -17.87
C ALA A 104 10.93 -4.66 -18.14
N SER A 105 10.39 -5.28 -17.09
CA SER A 105 9.69 -6.56 -17.13
C SER A 105 8.22 -6.40 -16.77
N SER A 106 7.34 -6.65 -17.72
CA SER A 106 5.89 -6.62 -17.54
C SER A 106 5.37 -7.74 -16.63
N SER A 107 6.15 -8.82 -16.45
CA SER A 107 5.84 -9.88 -15.50
C SER A 107 6.27 -9.57 -14.07
N PHE A 108 7.14 -8.59 -13.89
CA PHE A 108 7.55 -8.11 -12.59
C PHE A 108 6.56 -7.04 -12.10
N ASP A 109 6.11 -7.14 -10.85
CA ASP A 109 5.08 -6.24 -10.34
C ASP A 109 5.72 -4.91 -9.89
N ASP A 110 5.34 -3.79 -10.51
CA ASP A 110 5.83 -2.44 -10.18
C ASP A 110 5.75 -2.10 -8.69
N SER A 111 4.75 -2.62 -7.96
CA SER A 111 4.63 -2.36 -6.52
C SER A 111 5.74 -3.05 -5.74
N ILE A 112 6.10 -4.27 -6.14
CA ILE A 112 7.25 -5.00 -5.59
C ILE A 112 8.55 -4.28 -5.97
N ALA A 113 8.71 -3.91 -7.24
CA ALA A 113 9.90 -3.19 -7.74
C ALA A 113 10.18 -1.93 -6.90
N ARG A 114 9.13 -1.16 -6.62
CA ARG A 114 9.19 0.05 -5.80
C ARG A 114 9.49 -0.24 -4.33
N GLU A 115 8.97 -1.33 -3.79
CA GLU A 115 9.23 -1.72 -2.40
C GLU A 115 10.68 -2.16 -2.17
N ILE A 116 11.32 -2.82 -3.14
CA ILE A 116 12.71 -3.28 -3.03
C ILE A 116 13.76 -2.23 -3.46
N ALA A 117 13.34 -1.15 -4.13
CA ALA A 117 14.18 0.00 -4.45
C ALA A 117 14.56 0.83 -3.19
N PRO A 118 15.67 1.59 -3.16
CA PRO A 118 16.60 1.84 -4.27
C PRO A 118 17.67 0.75 -4.42
N PHE A 119 18.23 0.68 -5.63
CA PHE A 119 19.49 0.00 -5.92
C PHE A 119 20.59 1.05 -6.04
N ASN A 120 21.81 0.71 -5.65
CA ASN A 120 22.96 1.57 -5.86
C ASN A 120 23.54 1.32 -7.26
N ALA A 121 23.08 2.11 -8.23
CA ALA A 121 23.49 2.03 -9.62
C ALA A 121 24.91 2.58 -9.90
N VAL A 122 25.57 3.19 -8.90
CA VAL A 122 26.98 3.61 -8.98
C VAL A 122 27.91 2.40 -8.95
N GLU A 123 27.51 1.34 -8.23
CA GLU A 123 28.26 0.09 -8.13
C GLU A 123 27.95 -0.88 -9.28
N ALA A 124 27.30 -0.39 -10.34
CA ALA A 124 27.06 -1.19 -11.53
C ALA A 124 28.36 -1.34 -12.33
N GLU A 125 28.66 -2.56 -12.75
CA GLU A 125 29.81 -2.89 -13.57
C GLU A 125 29.39 -3.13 -15.03
N ASP A 126 30.37 -3.11 -15.94
CA ASP A 126 30.13 -3.51 -17.33
C ASP A 126 29.62 -4.95 -17.39
N PHE A 127 28.58 -5.16 -18.20
CA PHE A 127 27.98 -6.47 -18.34
C PHE A 127 29.00 -7.48 -18.90
N LYS A 128 29.18 -8.58 -18.17
CA LYS A 128 29.94 -9.76 -18.59
C LYS A 128 29.02 -10.97 -18.50
N GLU A 129 29.05 -11.83 -19.50
CA GLU A 129 28.19 -13.02 -19.58
C GLU A 129 28.39 -13.98 -18.38
N ALA A 130 29.57 -13.95 -17.75
CA ALA A 130 29.86 -14.71 -16.53
C ALA A 130 28.94 -14.37 -15.35
N TYR A 131 28.42 -13.13 -15.26
CA TYR A 131 27.55 -12.73 -14.15
C TYR A 131 26.17 -13.38 -14.19
N VAL A 132 25.67 -13.71 -15.37
CA VAL A 132 24.40 -14.44 -15.53
C VAL A 132 24.59 -15.96 -15.50
N ALA A 133 25.84 -16.45 -15.56
CA ALA A 133 26.15 -17.87 -15.44
C ALA A 133 25.86 -18.35 -14.01
N GLY A 134 24.71 -19.02 -13.83
CA GLY A 134 24.25 -19.53 -12.53
C GLY A 134 23.05 -18.78 -11.94
N PHE A 135 22.60 -17.69 -12.57
CA PHE A 135 21.40 -16.95 -12.20
C PHE A 135 20.37 -16.97 -13.33
N TYR A 136 19.09 -16.84 -12.98
CA TYR A 136 18.07 -16.59 -14.00
C TYR A 136 18.13 -15.13 -14.43
N SER A 137 17.77 -14.83 -15.66
CA SER A 137 17.57 -13.46 -16.14
C SER A 137 16.18 -13.36 -16.75
N ASP A 138 15.45 -12.31 -16.38
CA ASP A 138 14.18 -11.99 -17.01
C ASP A 138 14.41 -11.25 -18.33
N LYS A 139 13.36 -11.07 -19.13
CA LYS A 139 13.42 -10.45 -20.45
C LYS A 139 12.91 -9.01 -20.42
N VAL A 140 13.51 -8.19 -21.25
CA VAL A 140 13.00 -6.84 -21.52
C VAL A 140 11.70 -6.98 -22.32
N THR A 141 10.61 -6.45 -21.77
CA THR A 141 9.31 -6.41 -22.46
C THR A 141 8.74 -5.00 -22.55
N THR A 142 9.31 -4.05 -21.82
CA THR A 142 8.85 -2.66 -21.79
C THR A 142 9.72 -1.79 -22.72
N PRO A 143 9.11 -1.08 -23.69
CA PRO A 143 9.87 -0.16 -24.54
C PRO A 143 10.47 1.01 -23.75
N PRO A 144 11.70 1.45 -24.07
CA PRO A 144 12.36 2.59 -23.42
C PRO A 144 11.56 3.89 -23.46
N GLU A 145 10.73 4.09 -24.49
CA GLU A 145 9.93 5.30 -24.69
C GLU A 145 8.78 5.41 -23.68
N THR A 146 8.45 4.31 -23.01
CA THR A 146 7.32 4.23 -22.05
C THR A 146 7.43 5.26 -20.95
N TYR A 147 8.64 5.52 -20.45
CA TYR A 147 8.89 6.40 -19.31
C TYR A 147 9.46 7.77 -19.68
N GLY A 148 9.64 8.09 -20.98
CA GLY A 148 10.36 9.29 -21.42
C GLY A 148 9.86 10.61 -20.81
N ASP A 149 8.56 10.89 -20.93
CA ASP A 149 7.94 12.08 -20.32
C ASP A 149 8.14 12.14 -18.79
N THR A 150 8.16 10.98 -18.13
CA THR A 150 8.33 10.86 -16.68
C THR A 150 9.79 11.06 -16.28
N VAL A 151 10.72 10.55 -17.08
CA VAL A 151 12.17 10.70 -16.89
C VAL A 151 12.56 12.17 -16.98
N GLU A 152 12.11 12.88 -18.03
CA GLU A 152 12.38 14.33 -18.16
C GLU A 152 11.84 15.12 -16.96
N LYS A 153 10.61 14.81 -16.52
CA LYS A 153 10.00 15.43 -15.34
C LYS A 153 10.83 15.22 -14.07
N ILE A 154 11.24 13.97 -13.84
CA ILE A 154 12.06 13.62 -12.68
C ILE A 154 13.40 14.36 -12.74
N ALA A 155 14.06 14.39 -13.90
CA ALA A 155 15.33 15.08 -14.07
C ALA A 155 15.21 16.59 -13.82
N ILE A 156 14.17 17.22 -14.37
CA ILE A 156 13.85 18.63 -14.13
C ILE A 156 13.63 18.88 -12.63
N ASP A 157 12.80 18.08 -11.98
CA ASP A 157 12.55 18.23 -10.54
C ASP A 157 13.82 17.98 -9.71
N MET A 158 14.69 17.05 -10.10
CA MET A 158 16.00 16.83 -9.46
C MET A 158 16.91 18.05 -9.57
N VAL A 159 16.92 18.75 -10.72
CA VAL A 159 17.68 20.01 -10.87
C VAL A 159 17.19 21.06 -9.89
N TYR A 160 15.88 21.34 -9.85
CA TYR A 160 15.31 22.33 -8.92
C TYR A 160 15.49 21.94 -7.45
N ASN A 161 15.33 20.65 -7.11
CA ASN A 161 15.57 20.17 -5.75
C ASN A 161 17.04 20.32 -5.37
N GLY A 162 17.98 20.01 -6.28
CA GLY A 162 19.41 20.17 -6.04
C GLY A 162 19.82 21.63 -5.86
N VAL A 163 19.18 22.58 -6.57
CA VAL A 163 19.34 24.02 -6.30
C VAL A 163 18.82 24.36 -4.90
N GLY A 164 17.62 23.86 -4.54
CA GLY A 164 17.04 24.06 -3.21
C GLY A 164 17.91 23.53 -2.07
N GLU A 165 18.44 22.32 -2.21
CA GLU A 165 19.32 21.70 -1.21
C GLU A 165 20.64 22.47 -1.02
N ARG A 166 21.18 23.06 -2.09
CA ARG A 166 22.41 23.88 -2.02
C ARG A 166 22.17 25.31 -1.55
N ALA A 167 20.94 25.79 -1.61
CA ALA A 167 20.58 27.13 -1.16
C ALA A 167 20.58 27.27 0.38
N GLY A 168 20.72 26.17 1.13
CA GLY A 168 20.79 26.19 2.60
C GLY A 168 19.43 26.44 3.24
N ASP A 169 19.35 27.42 4.16
CA ASP A 169 18.14 27.68 4.95
C ASP A 169 17.09 28.55 4.23
N VAL A 170 17.34 28.97 2.98
CA VAL A 170 16.38 29.75 2.20
C VAL A 170 15.46 28.82 1.40
N LYS A 171 14.18 29.21 1.30
CA LYS A 171 13.19 28.47 0.53
C LYS A 171 13.17 28.94 -0.91
N VAL A 172 13.76 28.15 -1.80
CA VAL A 172 13.74 28.42 -3.24
C VAL A 172 12.33 28.29 -3.82
N ILE A 173 11.90 29.30 -4.58
CA ILE A 173 10.60 29.35 -5.26
C ILE A 173 10.80 28.89 -6.71
N ALA A 174 10.53 27.61 -6.96
CA ALA A 174 10.53 27.06 -8.31
C ALA A 174 9.22 27.39 -9.06
N PRO A 175 9.27 27.57 -10.40
CA PRO A 175 8.06 27.72 -11.22
C PRO A 175 7.07 26.56 -11.00
N LYS A 176 5.77 26.87 -11.00
CA LYS A 176 4.72 25.85 -10.85
C LYS A 176 4.44 25.11 -12.15
N ASP A 177 4.63 25.77 -13.30
CA ASP A 177 4.33 25.18 -14.60
C ASP A 177 5.50 24.32 -15.10
N TYR A 178 5.18 23.11 -15.55
CA TYR A 178 6.18 22.17 -16.06
C TYR A 178 6.84 22.67 -17.35
N SER A 179 6.07 23.29 -18.24
CA SER A 179 6.57 23.77 -19.53
C SER A 179 7.56 24.91 -19.32
N GLU A 180 7.30 25.76 -18.33
CA GLU A 180 8.25 26.78 -17.89
C GLU A 180 9.54 26.18 -17.33
N LYS A 181 9.44 25.21 -16.41
CA LYS A 181 10.62 24.50 -15.90
C LYS A 181 11.45 23.85 -17.00
N LYS A 182 10.80 23.18 -17.96
CA LYS A 182 11.48 22.56 -19.11
C LYS A 182 12.19 23.60 -19.98
N ARG A 183 11.53 24.72 -20.28
CA ARG A 183 12.13 25.84 -21.02
C ARG A 183 13.35 26.44 -20.31
N GLN A 184 13.25 26.64 -18.99
CA GLN A 184 14.35 27.20 -18.19
C GLN A 184 15.53 26.24 -18.05
N THR A 185 15.28 24.94 -17.90
CA THR A 185 16.36 23.94 -17.79
C THR A 185 17.00 23.56 -19.12
N GLY A 186 16.29 23.75 -20.24
CA GLY A 186 16.78 23.39 -21.57
C GLY A 186 16.88 21.89 -21.82
N ILE A 187 16.35 21.06 -20.91
CA ILE A 187 16.35 19.60 -21.04
C ILE A 187 15.50 19.19 -22.25
N ASP A 188 16.10 18.44 -23.18
CA ASP A 188 15.45 17.96 -24.38
C ASP A 188 15.85 16.50 -24.66
N GLY A 189 15.04 15.57 -24.16
CA GLY A 189 15.26 14.13 -24.35
C GLY A 189 16.10 13.46 -23.27
N TYR A 190 16.43 12.20 -23.54
CA TYR A 190 17.13 11.30 -22.63
C TYR A 190 17.87 10.23 -23.43
N ARG A 191 18.96 9.72 -22.84
CA ARG A 191 19.63 8.50 -23.28
C ARG A 191 19.19 7.36 -22.36
N HIS A 192 19.11 6.14 -22.90
CA HIS A 192 18.73 4.97 -22.12
C HIS A 192 19.64 3.79 -22.43
N ARG A 193 19.68 2.85 -21.49
CA ARG A 193 20.31 1.54 -21.65
C ARG A 193 19.56 0.51 -20.81
N VAL A 194 19.78 -0.76 -21.10
CA VAL A 194 19.29 -1.86 -20.28
C VAL A 194 20.39 -2.27 -19.30
N ASP A 195 20.08 -2.20 -18.01
CA ASP A 195 20.93 -2.70 -16.93
C ASP A 195 20.26 -3.90 -16.25
N LEU A 196 21.04 -4.81 -15.65
CA LEU A 196 20.53 -5.96 -14.90
C LEU A 196 20.68 -5.78 -13.40
N PHE A 197 19.57 -5.85 -12.65
CA PHE A 197 19.56 -5.65 -11.19
C PHE A 197 19.31 -6.98 -10.45
N PRO A 198 20.05 -7.26 -9.36
CA PRO A 198 20.05 -8.54 -8.67
C PRO A 198 18.87 -8.62 -7.69
N VAL A 199 18.08 -9.67 -7.80
CA VAL A 199 16.91 -9.89 -6.95
C VAL A 199 16.89 -11.33 -6.44
N TRP A 200 16.73 -11.50 -5.13
CA TRP A 200 16.40 -12.79 -4.54
C TRP A 200 14.90 -12.98 -4.54
N PHE A 201 14.45 -14.09 -5.12
CA PHE A 201 13.05 -14.37 -5.37
C PHE A 201 12.65 -15.70 -4.74
N LEU A 202 11.62 -15.67 -3.91
CA LEU A 202 11.03 -16.85 -3.27
C LEU A 202 9.54 -16.91 -3.62
N THR A 203 9.08 -18.10 -3.97
CA THR A 203 7.67 -18.37 -4.25
C THR A 203 7.13 -19.39 -3.27
N TRP A 204 6.03 -19.06 -2.59
CA TRP A 204 5.27 -20.00 -1.79
C TRP A 204 3.94 -20.29 -2.46
N LYS A 205 3.64 -21.57 -2.72
CA LYS A 205 2.42 -22.01 -3.41
C LYS A 205 1.46 -22.69 -2.43
N ASN A 206 0.20 -22.27 -2.43
CA ASN A 206 -0.86 -22.89 -1.64
C ASN A 206 -2.20 -22.84 -2.37
N LYS A 207 -2.89 -23.99 -2.50
CA LYS A 207 -4.25 -24.11 -3.08
C LYS A 207 -4.45 -23.34 -4.40
N GLY A 208 -3.50 -23.48 -5.33
CA GLY A 208 -3.59 -22.85 -6.66
C GLY A 208 -3.30 -21.35 -6.70
N ARG A 209 -2.79 -20.78 -5.60
CA ARG A 209 -2.29 -19.40 -5.54
C ARG A 209 -0.84 -19.37 -5.07
N VAL A 210 -0.15 -18.27 -5.38
CA VAL A 210 1.26 -18.05 -5.07
C VAL A 210 1.44 -16.74 -4.33
N ALA A 211 2.23 -16.76 -3.25
CA ALA A 211 2.73 -15.57 -2.58
C ALA A 211 4.20 -15.39 -2.98
N TYR A 212 4.61 -14.14 -3.21
CA TYR A 212 5.98 -13.83 -3.58
C TYR A 212 6.72 -13.12 -2.44
N SER A 213 7.98 -13.45 -2.28
CA SER A 213 8.88 -12.74 -1.38
C SER A 213 10.13 -12.38 -2.17
N VAL A 214 10.37 -11.09 -2.29
CA VAL A 214 11.31 -10.52 -3.26
C VAL A 214 12.22 -9.56 -2.52
N MET A 215 13.53 -9.78 -2.64
CA MET A 215 14.53 -9.00 -1.93
C MET A 215 15.55 -8.43 -2.89
N ASN A 216 15.91 -7.18 -2.65
CA ASN A 216 17.03 -6.54 -3.30
C ASN A 216 18.34 -7.28 -2.97
N GLY A 217 19.00 -7.86 -3.98
CA GLY A 217 20.22 -8.65 -3.82
C GLY A 217 21.47 -7.83 -3.43
N GLN A 218 21.38 -6.51 -3.40
CA GLN A 218 22.43 -5.60 -2.99
C GLN A 218 22.19 -5.00 -1.60
N THR A 219 20.97 -4.54 -1.33
CA THR A 219 20.63 -3.78 -0.10
C THR A 219 19.89 -4.59 0.96
N GLY A 220 19.28 -5.72 0.59
CA GLY A 220 18.51 -6.57 1.50
C GLY A 220 17.10 -6.08 1.78
N LYS A 221 16.69 -4.99 1.12
CA LYS A 221 15.32 -4.49 1.22
C LYS A 221 14.34 -5.54 0.67
N LEU A 222 13.36 -5.90 1.48
CA LEU A 222 12.51 -7.06 1.28
C LEU A 222 11.04 -6.64 1.15
N SER A 223 10.39 -7.12 0.09
CA SER A 223 8.95 -7.09 -0.13
C SER A 223 8.40 -8.51 0.06
N MET A 224 7.33 -8.65 0.83
CA MET A 224 6.72 -9.96 1.10
C MET A 224 5.20 -9.90 1.02
N ASP A 225 4.66 -10.80 0.22
CA ASP A 225 3.26 -11.17 0.26
C ASP A 225 3.01 -12.10 1.45
N ILE A 226 2.39 -11.57 2.52
CA ILE A 226 2.15 -12.33 3.76
C ILE A 226 0.66 -12.64 3.90
N PRO A 227 0.22 -13.86 3.53
CA PRO A 227 -1.14 -14.31 3.83
C PRO A 227 -1.31 -14.59 5.33
N VAL A 228 -2.55 -14.52 5.78
CA VAL A 228 -2.98 -14.86 7.14
C VAL A 228 -3.53 -16.28 7.17
N ASP A 229 -2.97 -17.13 8.03
CA ASP A 229 -3.55 -18.41 8.36
C ASP A 229 -4.73 -18.22 9.34
N LYS A 230 -5.92 -18.65 8.92
CA LYS A 230 -7.13 -18.48 9.73
C LYS A 230 -7.07 -19.29 11.03
N LYS A 231 -6.48 -20.48 11.02
CA LYS A 231 -6.40 -21.32 12.22
C LYS A 231 -5.47 -20.67 13.24
N ALA A 232 -4.34 -20.14 12.80
CA ALA A 232 -3.41 -19.36 13.61
C ALA A 232 -4.09 -18.11 14.17
N PHE A 233 -4.82 -17.36 13.33
CA PHE A 233 -5.58 -16.18 13.75
C PHE A 233 -6.55 -16.52 14.90
N PHE A 234 -7.41 -17.53 14.73
CA PHE A 234 -8.38 -17.90 15.76
C PHE A 234 -7.72 -18.49 17.02
N LYS A 235 -6.66 -19.29 16.86
CA LYS A 235 -5.94 -19.87 18.00
C LYS A 235 -5.28 -18.79 18.86
N VAL A 236 -4.49 -17.91 18.23
CA VAL A 236 -3.74 -16.87 18.94
C VAL A 236 -4.69 -15.81 19.51
N SER A 237 -5.69 -15.39 18.73
CA SER A 237 -6.70 -14.45 19.22
C SER A 237 -7.51 -15.05 20.35
N GLY A 238 -7.86 -16.33 20.28
CA GLY A 238 -8.58 -17.03 21.36
C GLY A 238 -7.80 -17.08 22.67
N ILE A 239 -6.48 -17.36 22.61
CA ILE A 239 -5.60 -17.29 23.78
C ILE A 239 -5.56 -15.87 24.34
N ALA A 240 -5.36 -14.86 23.48
CA ALA A 240 -5.34 -13.46 23.91
C ALA A 240 -6.68 -13.03 24.53
N THR A 241 -7.82 -13.45 23.96
CA THR A 241 -9.14 -13.22 24.51
C THR A 241 -9.31 -13.89 25.87
N ALA A 242 -8.85 -15.12 26.07
CA ALA A 242 -8.93 -15.79 27.36
C ALA A 242 -8.10 -15.07 28.44
N VAL A 243 -6.87 -14.65 28.11
CA VAL A 243 -6.01 -13.88 29.02
C VAL A 243 -6.65 -12.53 29.36
N LEU A 244 -7.14 -11.79 28.35
CA LEU A 244 -7.84 -10.52 28.56
C LEU A 244 -9.10 -10.71 29.39
N PHE A 245 -9.86 -11.78 29.16
CA PHE A 245 -11.04 -12.11 29.95
C PHE A 245 -10.68 -12.31 31.43
N VAL A 246 -9.64 -13.08 31.73
CA VAL A 246 -9.16 -13.25 33.12
C VAL A 246 -8.76 -11.91 33.72
N ILE A 247 -7.92 -11.13 33.05
CA ILE A 247 -7.48 -9.81 33.56
C ILE A 247 -8.67 -8.87 33.82
N LEU A 248 -9.60 -8.77 32.86
CA LEU A 248 -10.76 -7.90 32.98
C LEU A 248 -11.76 -8.41 34.02
N SER A 249 -11.87 -9.72 34.23
CA SER A 249 -12.75 -10.30 35.26
C SER A 249 -12.29 -9.99 36.69
N LEU A 250 -11.00 -9.71 36.88
CA LEU A 250 -10.42 -9.32 38.17
C LEU A 250 -10.66 -7.84 38.51
N ILE A 251 -11.08 -7.02 37.53
CA ILE A 251 -11.44 -5.61 37.74
C ILE A 251 -12.96 -5.55 37.92
N PRO A 252 -13.49 -5.20 39.10
CA PRO A 252 -14.93 -5.07 39.31
C PRO A 252 -15.48 -3.86 38.55
N MET A 253 -15.81 -4.05 37.28
CA MET A 253 -16.52 -3.08 36.43
C MET A 253 -17.98 -3.47 36.30
N PHE A 254 -18.87 -2.70 36.92
CA PHE A 254 -20.31 -2.82 36.70
C PHE A 254 -20.70 -2.01 35.47
N ILE A 255 -20.78 -2.66 34.31
CA ILE A 255 -21.23 -2.03 33.05
C ILE A 255 -22.70 -2.34 32.85
N LEU A 256 -23.53 -1.30 32.69
CA LEU A 256 -24.95 -1.48 32.41
C LEU A 256 -25.16 -2.22 31.06
N PRO A 257 -26.17 -3.11 30.95
CA PRO A 257 -26.45 -3.86 29.71
C PRO A 257 -26.65 -2.96 28.49
N LYS A 258 -27.35 -1.83 28.68
CA LYS A 258 -27.54 -0.81 27.64
C LYS A 258 -26.21 -0.26 27.14
N THR A 259 -25.26 -0.03 28.04
CA THR A 259 -23.91 0.45 27.73
C THR A 259 -23.12 -0.55 26.90
N ILE A 260 -23.16 -1.83 27.27
CA ILE A 260 -22.51 -2.90 26.51
C ILE A 260 -23.06 -2.96 25.07
N SER A 261 -24.39 -2.86 24.92
CA SER A 261 -25.05 -2.92 23.62
C SER A 261 -24.58 -1.82 22.66
N TRP A 262 -24.61 -0.54 23.08
CA TRP A 262 -24.23 0.56 22.18
C TRP A 262 -22.70 0.63 21.97
N ILE A 263 -21.88 0.21 22.95
CA ILE A 263 -20.43 0.05 22.73
C ILE A 263 -20.16 -1.00 21.65
N ALA A 264 -20.85 -2.15 21.68
CA ALA A 264 -20.71 -3.19 20.66
C ALA A 264 -21.10 -2.68 19.25
N ALA A 265 -22.11 -1.81 19.16
CA ALA A 265 -22.49 -1.15 17.90
C ALA A 265 -21.38 -0.24 17.35
N ILE A 266 -20.69 0.51 18.22
CA ILE A 266 -19.53 1.33 17.83
C ILE A 266 -18.39 0.45 17.32
N PHE A 267 -18.07 -0.65 17.99
CA PHE A 267 -17.04 -1.59 17.52
C PHE A 267 -17.37 -2.22 16.17
N LEU A 268 -18.64 -2.57 15.93
CA LEU A 268 -19.11 -3.02 14.63
C LEU A 268 -18.91 -1.94 13.55
N MET A 269 -19.25 -0.67 13.85
CA MET A 269 -19.03 0.44 12.92
C MET A 269 -17.54 0.61 12.58
N ILE A 270 -16.66 0.58 13.57
CA ILE A 270 -15.20 0.66 13.37
C ILE A 270 -14.73 -0.46 12.44
N SER A 271 -15.16 -1.69 12.73
CA SER A 271 -14.84 -2.87 11.91
C SER A 271 -15.29 -2.70 10.46
N SER A 272 -16.48 -2.16 10.23
CA SER A 272 -17.00 -1.87 8.89
C SER A 272 -16.23 -0.77 8.17
N ILE A 273 -15.77 0.27 8.88
CA ILE A 273 -14.89 1.32 8.32
C ILE A 273 -13.58 0.69 7.85
N THR A 274 -12.94 -0.14 8.67
CA THR A 274 -11.70 -0.84 8.33
C THR A 274 -11.91 -1.73 7.11
N PHE A 275 -12.97 -2.54 7.10
CA PHE A 275 -13.31 -3.40 5.97
C PHE A 275 -13.52 -2.61 4.67
N SER A 276 -14.30 -1.52 4.71
CA SER A 276 -14.53 -0.65 3.54
C SER A 276 -13.23 -0.01 3.04
N SER A 277 -12.34 0.40 3.96
CA SER A 277 -11.02 0.95 3.62
C SER A 277 -10.17 -0.08 2.87
N GLU A 278 -10.13 -1.33 3.34
CA GLU A 278 -9.38 -2.38 2.65
C GLU A 278 -9.94 -2.66 1.26
N ILE A 279 -11.26 -2.84 1.11
CA ILE A 279 -11.89 -2.99 -0.21
C ILE A 279 -11.57 -1.82 -1.15
N SER A 280 -11.46 -0.61 -0.60
CA SER A 280 -11.02 0.56 -1.38
C SER A 280 -9.63 0.35 -1.95
N LYS A 281 -8.67 -0.09 -1.12
CA LYS A 281 -7.28 -0.34 -1.55
C LYS A 281 -7.23 -1.43 -2.64
N ILE A 282 -8.02 -2.49 -2.49
CA ILE A 282 -8.16 -3.56 -3.50
C ILE A 282 -8.59 -2.96 -4.84
N TYR A 283 -9.70 -2.22 -4.81
CA TYR A 283 -10.26 -1.61 -6.00
C TYR A 283 -9.24 -0.76 -6.76
N TYR A 284 -8.47 0.07 -6.04
CA TYR A 284 -7.46 0.91 -6.69
C TYR A 284 -6.27 0.11 -7.23
N ARG A 285 -5.85 -0.96 -6.55
CA ARG A 285 -4.75 -1.84 -6.96
C ARG A 285 -5.13 -2.65 -8.21
N GLU A 286 -6.25 -3.37 -8.18
CA GLU A 286 -6.68 -4.24 -9.30
C GLU A 286 -7.03 -3.45 -10.57
N ASN A 287 -7.52 -2.22 -10.44
CA ASN A 287 -7.84 -1.40 -11.60
C ASN A 287 -6.64 -0.64 -12.18
N HIS A 288 -5.43 -0.88 -11.66
CA HIS A 288 -4.18 -0.25 -12.13
C HIS A 288 -4.29 1.28 -12.21
N ILE A 289 -5.03 1.90 -11.28
CA ILE A 289 -5.37 3.34 -11.36
C ILE A 289 -4.13 4.23 -11.16
N TYR A 290 -3.08 3.70 -10.51
CA TYR A 290 -1.82 4.39 -10.22
C TYR A 290 -0.59 3.74 -10.90
N ASP A 291 -0.83 2.73 -11.74
CA ASP A 291 0.20 2.05 -12.52
C ASP A 291 0.50 2.93 -13.74
N ILE A 292 1.75 3.40 -13.88
CA ILE A 292 2.18 4.35 -14.93
C ILE A 292 2.50 3.61 -16.24
N GLY A 293 2.94 2.34 -16.17
CA GLY A 293 3.28 1.51 -17.33
C GLY A 293 2.07 1.15 -18.19
N ASN A 294 0.88 1.05 -17.59
CA ASN A 294 -0.37 0.74 -18.29
C ASN A 294 -1.16 1.99 -18.77
N VAL A 295 -0.68 3.21 -18.47
CA VAL A 295 -1.41 4.47 -18.74
C VAL A 295 -1.47 4.79 -20.24
N ASN A 296 -0.56 4.27 -21.05
CA ASN A 296 -0.59 4.49 -22.49
C ASN A 296 -1.76 3.76 -23.20
N VAL A 297 -2.33 2.69 -22.61
CA VAL A 297 -3.53 2.02 -23.16
C VAL A 297 -4.83 2.71 -22.73
N LYS A 298 -4.84 3.47 -21.63
CA LYS A 298 -6.04 4.15 -21.09
C LYS A 298 -6.05 5.67 -21.24
N LYS A 299 -4.98 6.28 -21.79
CA LYS A 299 -4.87 7.75 -22.00
C LYS A 299 -6.00 8.32 -22.85
N GLU A 300 -6.58 7.55 -23.79
CA GLU A 300 -7.72 8.00 -24.59
C GLU A 300 -9.05 8.06 -23.81
N LYS A 301 -9.26 7.21 -22.80
CA LYS A 301 -10.51 7.21 -22.02
C LYS A 301 -10.50 8.16 -20.82
N GLN A 302 -9.34 8.41 -20.20
CA GLN A 302 -9.26 9.29 -19.01
C GLN A 302 -9.32 10.79 -19.32
N LYS A 303 -9.06 11.22 -20.57
CA LYS A 303 -9.11 12.64 -20.97
C LYS A 303 -10.54 13.22 -20.93
N LYS A 304 -11.58 12.38 -20.90
CA LYS A 304 -12.99 12.81 -20.75
C LYS A 304 -13.45 13.02 -19.30
N GLU A 305 -12.83 12.39 -18.30
CA GLU A 305 -13.30 12.44 -16.91
C GLU A 305 -12.48 13.36 -15.98
N LYS A 306 -11.26 13.74 -16.37
CA LYS A 306 -10.37 14.65 -15.61
C LYS A 306 -10.78 16.14 -15.57
N ARG A 307 -12.01 16.49 -15.97
CA ARG A 307 -12.61 17.82 -15.73
C ARG A 307 -13.31 17.95 -14.37
N LYS A 308 -13.35 16.91 -13.53
CA LYS A 308 -13.99 16.96 -12.20
C LYS A 308 -13.11 16.29 -11.12
N ALA A 309 -12.75 17.08 -10.10
CA ALA A 309 -12.21 16.72 -8.78
C ALA A 309 -10.67 16.55 -8.62
N THR A 310 -10.08 17.50 -7.90
CA THR A 310 -8.70 17.50 -7.38
C THR A 310 -8.70 17.80 -5.87
N SER A 311 -8.06 16.97 -5.05
CA SER A 311 -7.11 17.39 -3.99
C SER A 311 -6.39 16.18 -3.32
N PRO A 312 -5.15 16.34 -2.80
CA PRO A 312 -4.36 15.25 -2.22
C PRO A 312 -4.32 15.27 -0.68
N GLY A 313 -4.22 14.09 -0.05
CA GLY A 313 -4.17 13.93 1.41
C GLY A 313 -3.00 13.06 1.90
N ARG A 314 -2.24 13.63 2.83
CA ARG A 314 -0.96 13.19 3.43
C ARG A 314 -1.00 11.80 4.10
N LYS A 315 0.06 11.01 3.89
CA LYS A 315 0.30 9.70 4.54
C LYS A 315 0.60 9.91 6.03
N SER A 316 -0.21 9.33 6.92
CA SER A 316 0.19 9.07 8.30
C SER A 316 -0.29 7.69 8.73
N GLY A 317 0.58 6.98 9.48
CA GLY A 317 0.51 5.55 9.75
C GLY A 317 -0.79 5.10 10.44
N ILE A 318 -1.32 3.98 9.94
CA ILE A 318 -2.60 3.39 10.33
C ILE A 318 -2.63 3.03 11.83
N LEU A 319 -1.50 2.61 12.39
CA LEU A 319 -1.37 2.24 13.80
C LEU A 319 -1.57 3.44 14.74
N GLY A 320 -1.06 4.62 14.35
CA GLY A 320 -1.24 5.87 15.12
C GLY A 320 -2.67 6.41 15.04
N LYS A 321 -3.34 6.26 13.89
CA LYS A 321 -4.77 6.60 13.75
C LYS A 321 -5.66 5.66 14.57
N LEU A 322 -5.30 4.37 14.65
CA LEU A 322 -6.06 3.40 15.43
C LEU A 322 -5.91 3.66 16.94
N LEU A 323 -4.68 3.89 17.43
CA LEU A 323 -4.45 4.25 18.84
C LEU A 323 -5.09 5.59 19.20
N GLY A 324 -4.92 6.61 18.34
CA GLY A 324 -5.54 7.92 18.54
C GLY A 324 -7.06 7.87 18.53
N PHE A 325 -7.65 7.01 17.69
CA PHE A 325 -9.09 6.79 17.66
C PHE A 325 -9.57 5.98 18.88
N ILE A 326 -8.83 4.98 19.36
CA ILE A 326 -9.16 4.24 20.59
C ILE A 326 -9.11 5.18 21.79
N ILE A 327 -8.07 6.01 21.91
CA ILE A 327 -7.97 7.04 22.96
C ILE A 327 -9.09 8.06 22.82
N PHE A 328 -9.41 8.50 21.60
CA PHE A 328 -10.54 9.39 21.35
C PHE A 328 -11.88 8.75 21.72
N VAL A 329 -12.09 7.46 21.47
CA VAL A 329 -13.30 6.73 21.86
C VAL A 329 -13.38 6.57 23.38
N ILE A 330 -12.26 6.32 24.07
CA ILE A 330 -12.20 6.24 25.54
C ILE A 330 -12.47 7.61 26.16
N VAL A 331 -11.85 8.68 25.63
CA VAL A 331 -12.07 10.06 26.10
C VAL A 331 -13.49 10.51 25.77
N ALA A 332 -14.00 10.24 24.56
CA ALA A 332 -15.38 10.48 24.19
C ALA A 332 -16.33 9.66 25.06
N PHE A 333 -16.00 8.43 25.44
CA PHE A 333 -16.78 7.63 26.39
C PHE A 333 -16.85 8.30 27.76
N PHE A 334 -15.74 8.79 28.31
CA PHE A 334 -15.72 9.52 29.59
C PHE A 334 -16.41 10.89 29.51
N VAL A 335 -16.32 11.58 28.37
CA VAL A 335 -16.99 12.87 28.15
C VAL A 335 -18.48 12.67 27.93
N ILE A 336 -18.90 11.69 27.13
CA ILE A 336 -20.31 11.37 26.85
C ILE A 336 -21.00 10.85 28.11
N THR A 337 -20.34 10.01 28.91
CA THR A 337 -20.87 9.54 30.19
C THR A 337 -20.97 10.64 31.24
N ARG A 338 -20.16 11.71 31.14
CA ARG A 338 -20.23 12.90 32.01
C ARG A 338 -21.19 13.99 31.53
N VAL A 339 -21.41 14.12 30.22
CA VAL A 339 -22.21 15.19 29.60
C VAL A 339 -23.67 14.77 29.35
N LEU A 340 -23.96 13.47 29.15
CA LEU A 340 -25.31 12.97 28.86
C LEU A 340 -25.94 12.28 30.07
N ASP A 341 -26.05 13.01 31.18
CA ASP A 341 -26.96 12.68 32.28
C ASP A 341 -28.43 13.01 31.90
N ILE A 342 -28.82 12.66 30.67
CA ILE A 342 -30.15 12.89 30.09
C ILE A 342 -30.66 11.54 29.61
N SER A 343 -31.30 10.79 30.52
CA SER A 343 -32.01 9.52 30.28
C SER A 343 -31.27 8.52 29.37
N GLY A 344 -30.78 7.41 29.93
CA GLY A 344 -30.03 6.37 29.18
C GLY A 344 -30.74 5.73 27.96
N ASN A 345 -31.98 6.13 27.64
CA ASN A 345 -32.72 5.74 26.45
C ASN A 345 -32.45 6.64 25.21
N VAL A 346 -32.18 7.93 25.40
CA VAL A 346 -31.91 8.84 24.28
C VAL A 346 -30.53 8.53 23.68
N THR A 347 -29.57 8.19 24.52
CA THR A 347 -28.20 7.85 24.11
C THR A 347 -28.13 6.61 23.24
N ILE A 348 -28.83 5.53 23.59
CA ILE A 348 -28.85 4.29 22.80
C ILE A 348 -29.47 4.51 21.42
N VAL A 349 -30.60 5.22 21.33
CA VAL A 349 -31.26 5.52 20.05
C VAL A 349 -30.35 6.37 19.16
N ALA A 350 -29.70 7.39 19.72
CA ALA A 350 -28.78 8.25 18.99
C ALA A 350 -27.58 7.45 18.42
N VAL A 351 -26.93 6.61 19.24
CA VAL A 351 -25.77 5.82 18.80
C VAL A 351 -26.15 4.83 17.71
N TYR A 352 -27.26 4.10 17.86
CA TYR A 352 -27.71 3.16 16.82
C TYR A 352 -28.11 3.88 15.53
N THR A 353 -28.71 5.07 15.61
CA THR A 353 -29.04 5.87 14.43
C THR A 353 -27.78 6.31 13.67
N ILE A 354 -26.80 6.87 14.39
CA ILE A 354 -25.54 7.35 13.80
C ILE A 354 -24.75 6.19 13.17
N THR A 355 -24.59 5.10 13.92
CA THR A 355 -23.84 3.92 13.43
C THR A 355 -24.54 3.28 12.22
N LEU A 356 -25.87 3.22 12.19
CA LEU A 356 -26.64 2.71 11.06
C LEU A 356 -26.48 3.60 9.81
N LEU A 357 -26.58 4.93 9.96
CA LEU A 357 -26.40 5.86 8.84
C LEU A 357 -24.99 5.74 8.23
N ILE A 358 -23.96 5.67 9.07
CA ILE A 358 -22.57 5.46 8.63
C ILE A 358 -22.45 4.11 7.92
N GLN A 359 -23.04 3.05 8.48
CA GLN A 359 -23.04 1.71 7.87
C GLN A 359 -23.69 1.71 6.48
N ILE A 360 -24.79 2.44 6.27
CA ILE A 360 -25.47 2.56 4.97
C ILE A 360 -24.56 3.22 3.94
N ILE A 361 -23.92 4.35 4.31
CA ILE A 361 -23.00 5.07 3.42
C ILE A 361 -21.82 4.17 3.02
N LEU A 362 -21.22 3.47 4.00
CA LEU A 362 -20.11 2.57 3.75
C LEU A 362 -20.53 1.38 2.89
N PHE A 363 -21.75 0.83 3.10
CA PHE A 363 -22.27 -0.27 2.31
C PHE A 363 -22.42 0.12 0.84
N ILE A 364 -23.06 1.26 0.54
CA ILE A 364 -23.22 1.77 -0.84
C ILE A 364 -21.87 1.98 -1.51
N LYS A 365 -20.91 2.60 -0.80
CA LYS A 365 -19.55 2.84 -1.31
C LYS A 365 -18.80 1.53 -1.58
N THR A 366 -18.96 0.54 -0.71
CA THR A 366 -18.25 -0.75 -0.80
C THR A 366 -18.86 -1.63 -1.88
N THR A 367 -20.19 -1.71 -2.01
CA THR A 367 -20.88 -2.46 -3.07
C THR A 367 -20.54 -1.92 -4.45
N SER A 368 -20.56 -0.60 -4.64
CA SER A 368 -20.20 0.05 -5.91
C SER A 368 -18.78 -0.31 -6.37
N ARG A 369 -17.83 -0.41 -5.44
CA ARG A 369 -16.43 -0.80 -5.72
C ARG A 369 -16.27 -2.29 -5.89
N ALA A 370 -16.91 -3.09 -5.04
CA ALA A 370 -16.89 -4.53 -5.09
C ALA A 370 -17.52 -5.09 -6.38
N ALA A 371 -18.51 -4.41 -6.96
CA ALA A 371 -19.08 -4.78 -8.26
C ALA A 371 -18.07 -4.72 -9.41
N LYS A 372 -16.98 -3.96 -9.24
CA LYS A 372 -15.87 -3.82 -10.20
C LYS A 372 -14.67 -4.70 -9.85
N ILE A 373 -14.75 -5.45 -8.76
CA ILE A 373 -13.76 -6.44 -8.34
C ILE A 373 -14.27 -7.82 -8.78
N GLU A 374 -13.38 -8.71 -9.19
CA GLU A 374 -13.71 -10.04 -9.75
C GLU A 374 -14.54 -10.91 -8.77
N LYS A 375 -14.47 -10.61 -7.46
CA LYS A 375 -15.14 -11.36 -6.39
C LYS A 375 -16.41 -10.67 -5.88
N LYS A 376 -17.57 -11.13 -6.33
CA LYS A 376 -18.91 -10.58 -6.04
C LYS A 376 -19.42 -10.77 -4.60
N THR A 377 -18.69 -11.44 -3.70
CA THR A 377 -19.16 -11.77 -2.34
C THR A 377 -18.77 -10.76 -1.25
N ALA A 378 -18.15 -9.63 -1.62
CA ALA A 378 -17.66 -8.61 -0.68
C ALA A 378 -18.72 -7.97 0.24
N PRO A 379 -19.96 -7.69 -0.20
CA PRO A 379 -20.87 -6.88 0.61
C PRO A 379 -21.68 -7.68 1.65
N ILE A 380 -21.62 -9.03 1.63
CA ILE A 380 -22.47 -9.89 2.48
C ILE A 380 -22.29 -9.58 3.98
N PRO A 381 -21.07 -9.46 4.54
CA PRO A 381 -20.89 -9.17 5.97
C PRO A 381 -21.39 -7.78 6.37
N MET A 382 -21.21 -6.78 5.49
CA MET A 382 -21.69 -5.42 5.75
C MET A 382 -23.22 -5.34 5.74
N LEU A 383 -23.89 -6.16 4.92
CA LEU A 383 -25.34 -6.31 4.92
C LEU A 383 -25.84 -6.89 6.24
N ILE A 384 -25.16 -7.90 6.78
CA ILE A 384 -25.46 -8.44 8.12
C ILE A 384 -25.34 -7.33 9.17
N GLY A 385 -24.28 -6.52 9.11
CA GLY A 385 -24.09 -5.37 9.99
C GLY A 385 -25.24 -4.35 9.90
N LEU A 386 -25.79 -4.08 8.72
CA LEU A 386 -26.95 -3.20 8.54
C LEU A 386 -28.19 -3.74 9.24
N VAL A 387 -28.49 -5.04 9.05
CA VAL A 387 -29.64 -5.69 9.69
C VAL A 387 -29.50 -5.65 11.20
N VAL A 388 -28.33 -5.98 11.73
CA VAL A 388 -28.06 -5.97 13.18
C VAL A 388 -28.23 -4.57 13.77
N LEU A 389 -27.67 -3.53 13.15
CA LEU A 389 -27.83 -2.15 13.63
C LEU A 389 -29.28 -1.66 13.54
N GLY A 390 -30.03 -2.08 12.51
CA GLY A 390 -31.46 -1.79 12.38
C GLY A 390 -32.31 -2.41 13.49
N ILE A 391 -32.05 -3.68 13.83
CA ILE A 391 -32.71 -4.36 14.96
C ILE A 391 -32.33 -3.67 16.28
N GLY A 392 -31.07 -3.27 16.45
CA GLY A 392 -30.61 -2.53 17.62
C GLY A 392 -31.29 -1.18 17.81
N LEU A 393 -31.52 -0.45 16.71
CA LEU A 393 -32.29 0.80 16.72
C LEU A 393 -33.74 0.56 17.18
N LEU A 394 -34.40 -0.47 16.67
CA LEU A 394 -35.76 -0.83 17.09
C LEU A 394 -35.84 -1.17 18.58
N ILE A 395 -34.85 -1.91 19.10
CA ILE A 395 -34.75 -2.23 20.53
C ILE A 395 -34.49 -0.97 21.36
N GLY A 396 -33.65 -0.05 20.88
CA GLY A 396 -33.45 1.26 21.51
C GLY A 396 -34.73 2.08 21.59
N ILE A 397 -35.53 2.13 20.52
CA ILE A 397 -36.80 2.87 20.50
C ILE A 397 -37.83 2.22 21.42
N LYS A 398 -37.98 0.89 21.36
CA LYS A 398 -38.93 0.15 22.19
C LYS A 398 -38.56 0.17 23.67
N ASN A 399 -37.28 0.32 23.99
CA ASN A 399 -36.71 0.37 25.33
C ASN A 399 -37.27 -0.74 26.25
N PRO A 400 -37.10 -2.03 25.89
CA PRO A 400 -37.61 -3.13 26.69
C PRO A 400 -37.02 -3.10 28.10
N VAL A 401 -37.84 -3.50 29.07
CA VAL A 401 -37.48 -3.57 30.50
C VAL A 401 -36.45 -4.68 30.76
N TYR A 402 -36.52 -5.77 30.01
CA TYR A 402 -35.64 -6.92 30.23
C TYR A 402 -34.27 -6.78 29.57
N ASP A 403 -33.22 -7.05 30.35
CA ASP A 403 -31.83 -6.83 29.93
C ASP A 403 -31.31 -7.80 28.85
N TYR A 404 -31.92 -8.99 28.72
CA TYR A 404 -31.50 -9.99 27.74
C TYR A 404 -31.56 -9.47 26.28
N TRP A 405 -32.42 -8.48 25.99
CA TRP A 405 -32.46 -7.83 24.68
C TRP A 405 -31.16 -7.11 24.35
N TYR A 406 -30.60 -6.36 25.31
CA TYR A 406 -29.36 -5.61 25.12
C TYR A 406 -28.14 -6.54 25.06
N TYR A 407 -28.12 -7.62 25.85
CA TYR A 407 -27.09 -8.65 25.75
C TYR A 407 -27.14 -9.39 24.41
N GLY A 408 -28.34 -9.78 23.96
CA GLY A 408 -28.53 -10.39 22.64
C GLY A 408 -28.05 -9.49 21.51
N MET A 409 -28.33 -8.19 21.60
CA MET A 409 -27.83 -7.21 20.62
C MET A 409 -26.32 -7.05 20.64
N ALA A 410 -25.70 -7.00 21.82
CA ALA A 410 -24.25 -6.96 21.93
C ALA A 410 -23.61 -8.18 21.24
N ILE A 411 -24.15 -9.39 21.48
CA ILE A 411 -23.67 -10.63 20.84
C ILE A 411 -23.82 -10.57 19.32
N LEU A 412 -24.96 -10.13 18.81
CA LEU A 412 -25.18 -9.98 17.36
C LEU A 412 -24.20 -8.98 16.73
N CYS A 413 -23.93 -7.85 17.38
CA CYS A 413 -22.93 -6.87 16.93
C CYS A 413 -21.53 -7.50 16.86
N LEU A 414 -21.14 -8.26 17.88
CA LEU A 414 -19.84 -8.94 17.94
C LEU A 414 -19.71 -10.04 16.88
N LEU A 415 -20.78 -10.81 16.61
CA LEU A 415 -20.80 -11.81 15.53
C LEU A 415 -20.69 -11.16 14.15
N ALA A 416 -21.39 -10.05 13.91
CA ALA A 416 -21.28 -9.29 12.68
C ALA A 416 -19.85 -8.71 12.49
N MET A 417 -19.24 -8.23 13.57
CA MET A 417 -17.85 -7.77 13.58
C MET A 417 -16.88 -8.92 13.26
N LEU A 418 -17.09 -10.12 13.82
CA LEU A 418 -16.31 -11.31 13.49
C LEU A 418 -16.43 -11.66 12.00
N ALA A 419 -17.65 -11.59 11.43
CA ALA A 419 -17.89 -11.86 10.01
C ALA A 419 -17.17 -10.85 9.09
N ASN A 420 -17.14 -9.57 9.47
CA ASN A 420 -16.33 -8.54 8.81
C ASN A 420 -14.84 -8.90 8.84
N MET A 421 -14.31 -9.29 10.01
CA MET A 421 -12.89 -9.67 10.16
C MET A 421 -12.52 -10.89 9.32
N VAL A 422 -13.33 -11.95 9.35
CA VAL A 422 -13.08 -13.17 8.54
C VAL A 422 -13.09 -12.85 7.05
N SER A 423 -14.01 -11.98 6.63
CA SER A 423 -14.08 -11.57 5.23
C SER A 423 -12.90 -10.68 4.85
N MET A 424 -12.47 -9.78 5.73
CA MET A 424 -11.25 -9.00 5.56
C MET A 424 -10.02 -9.91 5.39
N ILE A 425 -9.89 -10.96 6.20
CA ILE A 425 -8.80 -11.95 6.07
C ILE A 425 -8.86 -12.65 4.71
N ASN A 426 -10.06 -13.02 4.23
CA ASN A 426 -10.20 -13.62 2.89
C ASN A 426 -9.74 -12.68 1.78
N TYR A 427 -10.08 -11.40 1.89
CA TYR A 427 -9.68 -10.38 0.91
C TYR A 427 -8.19 -10.07 0.99
N LEU A 428 -7.63 -9.95 2.18
CA LEU A 428 -6.20 -9.78 2.38
C LEU A 428 -5.43 -10.95 1.76
N ASN A 429 -5.82 -12.19 2.06
CA ASN A 429 -5.19 -13.37 1.47
C ASN A 429 -5.33 -13.42 -0.04
N TYR A 430 -6.44 -12.92 -0.59
CA TYR A 430 -6.63 -12.83 -2.04
C TYR A 430 -5.67 -11.80 -2.66
N LEU A 431 -5.43 -10.67 -2.00
CA LEU A 431 -4.51 -9.63 -2.45
C LEU A 431 -3.03 -10.03 -2.33
N THR A 432 -2.68 -10.72 -1.24
CA THR A 432 -1.32 -11.16 -0.97
C THR A 432 -1.02 -12.49 -1.64
N THR A 433 -1.87 -12.96 -2.54
CA THR A 433 -1.54 -14.12 -3.35
C THR A 433 -2.02 -13.89 -4.77
N ARG A 434 -1.27 -14.34 -5.76
CA ARG A 434 -1.65 -14.27 -7.18
C ARG A 434 -2.13 -15.65 -7.65
N PRO A 435 -2.99 -15.77 -8.67
CA PRO A 435 -3.22 -17.07 -9.30
C PRO A 435 -1.89 -17.63 -9.81
N VAL A 436 -1.75 -18.96 -9.81
CA VAL A 436 -0.58 -19.60 -10.41
C VAL A 436 -0.55 -19.22 -11.90
N PRO A 437 0.56 -18.67 -12.43
CA PRO A 437 0.66 -18.35 -13.85
C PRO A 437 0.41 -19.60 -14.71
N ASP A 438 -0.43 -19.48 -15.73
CA ASP A 438 -0.82 -20.56 -16.66
C ASP A 438 0.33 -20.91 -17.63
N PHE A 439 1.50 -21.32 -17.13
CA PHE A 439 2.59 -21.80 -17.98
C PHE A 439 2.34 -23.22 -18.51
N PHE A 440 1.45 -24.00 -17.87
CA PHE A 440 1.22 -25.41 -18.17
C PHE A 440 -0.06 -25.68 -18.98
N ARG A 441 -0.80 -24.64 -19.37
CA ARG A 441 -2.07 -24.74 -20.12
C ARG A 441 -1.90 -24.43 -21.61
N ARG A 442 -0.72 -24.71 -22.18
CA ARG A 442 -0.58 -24.82 -23.65
C ARG A 442 -1.07 -26.19 -24.09
N GLU A 443 -2.38 -26.37 -24.20
CA GLU A 443 -3.00 -27.44 -25.01
C GLU A 443 -2.84 -27.11 -26.52
N GLY A 444 -1.59 -26.97 -26.97
CA GLY A 444 -1.29 -26.47 -28.31
C GLY A 444 -0.08 -27.11 -28.98
N ALA A 445 0.20 -28.38 -28.65
CA ALA A 445 1.26 -29.15 -29.31
C ALA A 445 0.88 -30.64 -29.42
N TYR A 446 -0.34 -30.94 -29.86
CA TYR A 446 -0.73 -32.26 -30.37
C TYR A 446 -1.76 -32.12 -31.50
N HIS A 447 -1.32 -31.58 -32.63
CA HIS A 447 -1.93 -31.89 -33.93
C HIS A 447 -0.81 -32.23 -34.90
N GLY A 448 -0.66 -33.54 -35.12
CA GLY A 448 0.36 -34.14 -35.97
C GLY A 448 0.32 -35.67 -35.82
N LYS A 449 -0.84 -36.26 -36.12
CA LYS A 449 -0.89 -37.58 -36.75
C LYS A 449 -1.10 -37.35 -38.24
#